data_AF-D4CXQ0-F1
#
_entry.id   AF-D4CXQ0-F1
#
_cell.length_a   1.000
_cell.length_b   1.000
_cell.length_c   1.000
_cell.angle_alpha   90.00
_cell.angle_beta   90.00
_cell.angle_gamma   90.00
#
_symmetry.space_group_name_H-M   'P 1'
#
loop_
_entity.id
_entity.type
_entity.pdbx_description
1 polymer ?
#
loop_
_entity_poly.entity_id
_entity_poly.type
_entity_poly.pdbx_seq_one_letter_code
_entity_poly.pdbx_strand_id
1 'polypeptide(L)'
;MMLFSINEDGDLDIDNGKYFSDFVMSDKIETDYRISRTLLLTHFIHKKWLEENFILYKRNNFSDSEIRETIQKKINNVFQKYQNLLGSINFHFTNNKSSLNIIFYKKEKEQNKLLLHKEIIIG
;
A
#
# COMPACT_ATOMS: atom_id res chain seq x y z
N MET A 1 -10.65 -5.28 -22.77
CA MET A 1 -10.22 -4.01 -22.15
C MET A 1 -10.99 -3.88 -20.85
N MET A 2 -10.32 -3.86 -19.70
CA MET A 2 -10.96 -3.81 -18.39
C MET A 2 -10.78 -2.39 -17.86
N LEU A 3 -11.89 -1.67 -17.66
CA LEU A 3 -11.89 -0.34 -17.07
C LEU A 3 -12.04 -0.50 -15.56
N PHE A 4 -11.25 0.23 -14.78
CA PHE A 4 -11.40 0.28 -13.33
C PHE A 4 -11.22 1.71 -12.85
N SER A 5 -12.04 2.11 -11.89
CA SER A 5 -11.89 3.34 -11.14
C SER A 5 -11.58 2.99 -9.68
N ILE A 6 -10.94 3.91 -8.97
CA ILE A 6 -10.71 3.77 -7.53
C ILE A 6 -11.37 4.98 -6.88
N ASN A 7 -12.30 4.72 -5.98
CA ASN A 7 -13.01 5.78 -5.26
C ASN A 7 -12.14 6.37 -4.13
N GLU A 8 -12.66 7.40 -3.45
CA GLU A 8 -11.96 8.09 -2.35
C GLU A 8 -11.57 7.16 -1.20
N ASP A 9 -12.29 6.05 -1.06
CA ASP A 9 -12.04 5.04 -0.04
C ASP A 9 -10.97 4.02 -0.41
N GLY A 10 -10.54 4.00 -1.67
CA GLY A 10 -9.59 3.01 -2.21
C GLY A 10 -10.26 1.75 -2.72
N ASP A 11 -11.59 1.67 -2.74
CA ASP A 11 -12.28 0.53 -3.34
C ASP A 11 -12.22 0.65 -4.87
N LEU A 12 -11.97 -0.50 -5.52
CA LEU A 12 -11.98 -0.64 -6.97
C LEU A 12 -13.41 -0.83 -7.47
N ASP A 13 -13.89 0.14 -8.25
CA ASP A 13 -15.09 -0.01 -9.07
C ASP A 13 -14.67 -0.46 -10.47
N ILE A 14 -14.86 -1.73 -10.75
CA ILE A 14 -14.64 -2.30 -12.10
C ILE A 14 -15.95 -2.14 -12.85
N ASP A 15 -16.12 -1.00 -13.50
CA ASP A 15 -17.33 -0.72 -14.26
C ASP A 15 -17.29 -1.41 -15.63
N ASN A 16 -18.18 -2.37 -15.84
CA ASN A 16 -18.45 -2.96 -17.16
C ASN A 16 -19.34 -2.05 -18.03
N GLY A 17 -19.79 -0.88 -17.53
CA GLY A 17 -20.72 -0.02 -18.26
C GLY A 17 -20.84 1.41 -17.72
N LYS A 18 -20.00 2.29 -18.27
CA LYS A 18 -20.22 3.74 -18.43
C LYS A 18 -20.21 4.64 -17.18
N TYR A 19 -19.06 4.91 -16.57
CA TYR A 19 -18.73 6.24 -16.02
C TYR A 19 -17.22 6.55 -16.14
N PHE A 20 -16.91 7.82 -16.39
CA PHE A 20 -15.56 8.32 -16.65
C PHE A 20 -14.64 8.21 -15.42
N SER A 21 -13.42 7.70 -15.62
CA SER A 21 -12.28 7.87 -14.71
C SER A 21 -10.97 7.63 -15.47
N ASP A 22 -9.91 8.34 -15.11
CA ASP A 22 -8.60 8.37 -15.77
C ASP A 22 -8.07 6.99 -16.22
N PHE A 23 -7.62 6.94 -17.47
CA PHE A 23 -7.33 5.73 -18.25
C PHE A 23 -6.06 4.98 -17.79
N VAL A 24 -6.11 3.64 -17.78
CA VAL A 24 -4.92 2.76 -17.76
C VAL A 24 -5.07 1.63 -18.80
N MET A 25 -4.02 1.45 -19.61
CA MET A 25 -3.92 0.58 -20.80
C MET A 25 -3.64 -0.91 -20.48
N SER A 26 -3.99 -1.75 -21.46
CA SER A 26 -4.06 -3.24 -21.58
C SER A 26 -3.05 -4.18 -20.90
N ASP A 27 -1.97 -3.71 -20.26
CA ASP A 27 -1.00 -4.59 -19.62
C ASP A 27 -1.42 -4.93 -18.17
N LYS A 28 -1.68 -6.22 -17.92
CA LYS A 28 -2.06 -6.74 -16.60
C LYS A 28 -1.00 -6.43 -15.55
N ILE A 29 0.29 -6.50 -15.90
CA ILE A 29 1.37 -6.28 -14.94
C ILE A 29 1.38 -4.82 -14.47
N GLU A 30 1.23 -3.89 -15.42
CA GLU A 30 1.16 -2.45 -15.14
C GLU A 30 -0.14 -2.05 -14.44
N THR A 31 -1.26 -2.68 -14.79
CA THR A 31 -2.54 -2.51 -14.12
C THR A 31 -2.46 -2.95 -12.66
N ASP A 32 -1.99 -4.17 -12.39
CA ASP A 32 -1.82 -4.70 -11.04
C ASP A 32 -0.86 -3.83 -10.22
N TYR A 33 0.19 -3.31 -10.85
CA TYR A 33 1.11 -2.36 -10.23
C TYR A 33 0.42 -1.06 -9.80
N ARG A 34 -0.36 -0.44 -10.69
CA ARG A 34 -1.07 0.82 -10.41
C ARG A 34 -2.12 0.65 -9.32
N ILE A 35 -2.91 -0.41 -9.40
CA ILE A 35 -3.88 -0.76 -8.35
C ILE A 35 -3.17 -0.88 -7.00
N SER A 36 -2.10 -1.65 -6.95
CA SER A 36 -1.32 -1.87 -5.71
C SER A 36 -0.79 -0.58 -5.13
N ARG A 37 -0.26 0.29 -5.99
CA ARG A 37 0.29 1.59 -5.59
C ARG A 37 -0.81 2.52 -5.07
N THR A 38 -1.94 2.61 -5.75
CA THR A 38 -3.07 3.45 -5.33
C THR A 38 -3.65 2.97 -4.00
N LEU A 39 -3.87 1.67 -3.82
CA LEU A 39 -4.35 1.11 -2.56
C LEU A 39 -3.43 1.45 -1.38
N LEU A 40 -2.11 1.31 -1.58
CA LEU A 40 -1.13 1.69 -0.56
C LEU A 40 -1.18 3.19 -0.27
N LEU A 41 -1.20 4.05 -1.29
CA LEU A 41 -1.29 5.50 -1.10
C LEU A 41 -2.56 5.87 -0.32
N THR A 42 -3.72 5.36 -0.72
CA THR A 42 -5.00 5.67 -0.07
C THR A 42 -4.99 5.24 1.39
N HIS A 43 -4.67 3.97 1.67
CA HIS A 43 -4.82 3.44 3.02
C HIS A 43 -3.69 3.83 3.98
N PHE A 44 -2.46 4.00 3.51
CA PHE A 44 -1.31 4.27 4.38
C PHE A 44 -0.99 5.77 4.50
N ILE A 45 -1.29 6.56 3.45
CA ILE A 45 -0.95 7.98 3.38
C ILE A 45 -2.20 8.86 3.50
N HIS A 46 -3.17 8.74 2.59
CA HIS A 46 -4.35 9.61 2.58
C HIS A 46 -5.22 9.43 3.83
N LYS A 47 -5.47 8.18 4.22
CA LYS A 47 -6.17 7.83 5.47
C LYS A 47 -5.26 7.95 6.71
N LYS A 48 -4.06 8.52 6.58
CA LYS A 48 -3.08 8.79 7.65
C LYS A 48 -2.75 7.61 8.57
N TRP A 49 -3.01 6.38 8.14
CA TRP A 49 -2.88 5.20 9.01
C TRP A 49 -1.46 5.03 9.56
N LEU A 50 -0.43 5.31 8.74
CA LEU A 50 0.97 5.28 9.20
C LEU A 50 1.25 6.30 10.30
N GLU A 51 0.78 7.53 10.12
CA GLU A 51 0.98 8.61 11.09
C GLU A 51 0.23 8.33 12.39
N GLU A 52 -1.01 7.84 12.29
CA GLU A 52 -1.80 7.46 13.45
C GLU A 52 -1.11 6.35 14.25
N ASN A 53 -0.72 5.25 13.58
CA ASN A 53 -0.20 4.08 14.28
C ASN A 53 1.23 4.25 14.79
N PHE A 54 2.07 5.07 14.14
CA PHE A 54 3.49 5.19 14.47
C PHE A 54 3.92 6.57 15.01
N ILE A 55 3.13 7.64 14.82
CA ILE A 55 3.40 8.97 15.40
C ILE A 55 2.45 9.26 16.57
N LEU A 56 1.13 9.23 16.32
CA LEU A 56 0.15 9.75 17.27
C LEU A 56 -0.05 8.84 18.50
N TYR A 57 -0.09 7.52 18.29
CA TYR A 57 -0.53 6.62 19.36
C TYR A 57 0.60 5.95 20.15
N LYS A 58 1.88 6.06 19.76
CA LYS A 58 2.97 5.42 20.51
C LYS A 58 4.31 6.16 20.35
N ARG A 59 4.61 7.04 21.30
CA ARG A 59 6.01 7.36 21.73
C ARG A 59 6.73 6.16 22.40
N ASN A 60 6.20 4.95 22.23
CA ASN A 60 6.75 3.71 22.81
C ASN A 60 7.62 3.00 21.78
N ASN A 61 8.74 2.45 22.25
CA ASN A 61 9.67 1.62 21.50
C ASN A 61 8.94 0.40 20.91
N PHE A 62 8.37 0.53 19.72
CA PHE A 62 7.96 -0.66 18.96
C PHE A 62 9.20 -1.46 18.65
N SER A 63 9.16 -2.75 18.96
CA SER A 63 10.10 -3.70 18.41
C SER A 63 9.87 -3.85 16.91
N ASP A 64 10.92 -4.20 16.18
CA ASP A 64 10.81 -4.48 14.74
C ASP A 64 9.78 -5.59 14.45
N SER A 65 9.59 -6.54 15.38
CA SER A 65 8.54 -7.57 15.25
C SER A 65 7.14 -6.96 15.24
N GLU A 66 6.85 -6.04 16.17
CA GLU A 66 5.53 -5.40 16.26
C GLU A 66 5.25 -4.50 15.05
N ILE A 67 6.27 -3.76 14.56
CA ILE A 67 6.15 -2.94 13.34
C ILE A 67 5.80 -3.85 12.16
N ARG A 68 6.53 -4.96 12.01
CA ARG A 68 6.32 -5.94 10.94
C ARG A 68 4.92 -6.52 10.99
N GLU A 69 4.47 -7.00 12.15
CA GLU A 69 3.13 -7.58 12.31
C GLU A 69 2.03 -6.56 12.02
N THR A 70 2.18 -5.33 12.52
CA THR A 70 1.19 -4.25 12.37
C THR A 70 1.01 -3.88 10.90
N ILE A 71 2.12 -3.67 10.17
CA ILE A 71 2.10 -3.36 8.73
C ILE A 71 1.57 -4.55 7.93
N GLN A 72 2.03 -5.78 8.21
CA GLN A 72 1.57 -6.98 7.50
C GLN A 72 0.07 -7.20 7.65
N LYS A 73 -0.46 -7.03 8.88
CA LYS A 73 -1.91 -7.15 9.14
C LYS A 73 -2.69 -6.11 8.35
N LYS A 74 -2.19 -4.87 8.25
CA LYS A 74 -2.82 -3.82 7.45
C LYS A 74 -2.79 -4.12 5.96
N ILE A 75 -1.66 -4.59 5.42
CA ILE A 75 -1.57 -5.03 4.02
C ILE A 75 -2.60 -6.14 3.76
N ASN A 76 -2.64 -7.18 4.60
CA ASN A 76 -3.57 -8.28 4.42
C ASN A 76 -5.04 -7.81 4.42
N ASN A 77 -5.38 -6.85 5.28
CA ASN A 77 -6.73 -6.26 5.32
C ASN A 77 -7.06 -5.46 4.06
N VAL A 78 -6.15 -4.60 3.59
CA VAL A 78 -6.34 -3.78 2.37
C VAL A 78 -6.47 -4.65 1.13
N PHE A 79 -5.65 -5.70 1.03
CA PHE A 79 -5.58 -6.55 -0.15
C PHE A 79 -6.47 -7.81 -0.08
N GLN A 80 -7.28 -7.97 0.97
CA GLN A 80 -8.11 -9.17 1.15
C GLN A 80 -9.08 -9.41 -0.02
N LYS A 81 -9.63 -8.34 -0.60
CA LYS A 81 -10.53 -8.40 -1.76
C LYS A 81 -9.77 -8.62 -3.09
N TYR A 82 -8.45 -8.48 -3.11
CA TYR A 82 -7.59 -8.54 -4.29
C TYR A 82 -6.61 -9.72 -4.19
N GLN A 83 -7.14 -10.94 -4.18
CA GLN A 83 -6.38 -12.18 -3.94
C GLN A 83 -5.20 -12.38 -4.92
N ASN A 84 -5.31 -11.87 -6.15
CA ASN A 84 -4.24 -11.89 -7.15
C ASN A 84 -3.06 -10.96 -6.80
N LEU A 85 -3.31 -9.93 -6.00
CA LEU A 85 -2.29 -8.98 -5.54
C LEU A 85 -1.76 -9.37 -4.15
N LEU A 86 -2.58 -10.07 -3.35
CA LEU A 86 -2.20 -10.57 -2.04
C LEU A 86 -0.98 -11.51 -2.17
N GLY A 87 0.07 -11.24 -1.39
CA GLY A 87 1.35 -11.97 -1.45
C GLY A 87 2.35 -11.46 -2.50
N SER A 88 1.91 -10.63 -3.45
CA SER A 88 2.83 -9.90 -4.35
C SER A 88 3.38 -8.63 -3.69
N ILE A 89 2.70 -8.11 -2.67
CA ILE A 89 3.10 -6.90 -1.94
C ILE A 89 3.98 -7.27 -0.76
N ASN A 90 5.18 -6.70 -0.72
CA ASN A 90 6.12 -6.83 0.38
C ASN A 90 6.62 -5.45 0.83
N PHE A 91 7.29 -5.44 1.97
CA PHE A 91 7.88 -4.23 2.51
C PHE A 91 9.18 -4.51 3.26
N HIS A 92 10.05 -3.51 3.26
CA HIS A 92 11.20 -3.41 4.13
C HIS A 92 11.07 -2.15 4.96
N PHE A 93 11.59 -2.15 6.18
CA PHE A 93 11.65 -0.96 6.99
C PHE A 93 12.94 -0.90 7.80
N THR A 94 13.33 0.32 8.13
CA THR A 94 14.44 0.62 9.05
C THR A 94 13.91 1.53 10.15
N ASN A 95 14.13 1.14 11.40
CA ASN A 95 13.67 1.87 12.58
C ASN A 95 14.88 2.41 13.35
N ASN A 96 15.05 3.74 13.36
CA ASN A 96 16.19 4.42 13.96
C ASN A 96 15.83 5.19 15.24
N LYS A 97 14.77 4.77 15.95
CA LYS A 97 14.18 5.42 17.15
C LYS A 97 13.59 6.82 16.92
N SER A 98 14.24 7.66 16.12
CA SER A 98 13.77 9.00 15.73
C SER A 98 12.96 8.98 14.44
N SER A 99 13.19 8.00 13.56
CA SER A 99 12.42 7.82 12.35
C SER A 99 12.19 6.36 12.01
N LEU A 100 11.08 6.11 11.32
CA LEU A 100 10.72 4.85 10.71
C LEU A 100 10.63 5.05 9.21
N ASN A 101 11.55 4.43 8.48
CA ASN A 101 11.59 4.46 7.02
C ASN A 101 10.99 3.15 6.50
N ILE A 102 9.94 3.24 5.67
CA ILE A 102 9.21 2.08 5.13
C ILE A 102 9.21 2.15 3.60
N ILE A 103 9.59 1.05 2.97
CA ILE A 103 9.61 0.86 1.53
C ILE A 103 8.70 -0.32 1.18
N PHE A 104 7.61 -0.05 0.47
CA PHE A 104 6.70 -1.04 -0.08
C PHE A 104 7.06 -1.31 -1.54
N TYR A 105 7.04 -2.58 -1.93
CA TYR A 105 7.34 -3.01 -3.29
C TYR A 105 6.47 -4.17 -3.73
N LYS A 106 6.24 -4.26 -5.04
CA LYS A 106 5.60 -5.39 -5.70
C LYS A 106 6.69 -6.35 -6.16
N LYS A 107 6.59 -7.61 -5.74
CA LYS A 107 7.48 -8.70 -6.18
C LYS A 107 7.12 -9.08 -7.60
N GLU A 108 8.08 -8.98 -8.51
CA GLU A 108 7.96 -9.48 -9.88
C GLU A 108 9.09 -10.49 -10.17
N LYS A 109 8.97 -11.24 -11.27
CA LYS A 109 9.89 -12.34 -11.60
C LYS A 109 11.35 -11.90 -11.74
N GLU A 110 11.57 -10.70 -12.27
CA GLU A 110 12.91 -10.20 -12.60
C GLU A 110 13.40 -9.13 -11.63
N GLN A 111 12.51 -8.23 -11.17
CA GLN A 111 12.88 -7.16 -10.25
C GLN A 111 11.70 -6.73 -9.38
N ASN A 112 11.99 -6.32 -8.14
CA ASN A 112 10.99 -5.72 -7.28
C ASN A 112 10.68 -4.30 -7.77
N LYS A 113 9.40 -3.97 -7.96
CA LYS A 113 8.97 -2.64 -8.40
C LYS A 113 8.53 -1.81 -7.19
N LEU A 114 9.13 -0.65 -6.99
CA LEU A 114 8.79 0.27 -5.89
C LEU A 114 7.33 0.73 -5.99
N LEU A 115 6.59 0.60 -4.91
CA LEU A 115 5.20 1.07 -4.80
C LEU A 115 5.12 2.39 -4.04
N LEU A 116 5.69 2.40 -2.83
CA LEU A 116 5.62 3.54 -1.91
C LEU A 116 6.87 3.56 -1.04
N HIS A 117 7.45 4.74 -0.88
CA HIS A 117 8.48 5.01 0.10
C HIS A 117 7.98 6.12 1.01
N LYS A 118 8.02 5.90 2.32
CA LYS A 118 7.61 6.88 3.32
C LYS A 118 8.57 6.84 4.50
N GLU A 119 9.08 8.02 4.84
CA GLU A 119 9.72 8.27 6.13
C GLU A 119 8.70 8.89 7.09
N ILE A 120 8.70 8.38 8.31
CA ILE A 120 7.88 8.83 9.42
C ILE A 120 8.82 9.34 10.51
N ILE A 121 8.70 10.61 10.87
CA ILE A 121 9.45 11.21 11.98
C ILE A 121 8.65 10.96 13.26
N ILE A 122 9.29 10.34 14.26
CA ILE A 122 8.65 9.90 15.52
C ILE A 122 8.97 10.87 16.68
N GLY A 123 9.96 11.77 16.51
CA GLY A 123 10.42 12.75 17.52
C GLY A 123 9.38 13.77 17.98
#